data_AF-F8QAJ4-F1
#
_entry.id   AF-F8QAJ4-F1
#
_cell.length_a   1.000
_cell.length_b   1.000
_cell.length_c   1.000
_cell.angle_alpha   90.00
_cell.angle_beta   90.00
_cell.angle_gamma   90.00
#
_symmetry.space_group_name_H-M   'P 1'
#
loop_
_entity.id
_entity.type
_entity.pdbx_description
1 polymer ?
#
loop_
_entity_poly.entity_id
_entity_poly.type
_entity_poly.pdbx_seq_one_letter_code
_entity_poly.pdbx_strand_id
1 'polypeptide(L)'
;IPVEVQLAIFLTRLGHYGNRASVADIADWSGVSVGGVELCTKRCMIAIISLHDDVIKAPTPAEKEAAKCWVERQVCPAWRNGYLSIDGTTFNLFQKPSHYGETFYDRKSNYSINAQVILFDRNCFSFSNFYL
;
A
#
# COMPACT_ATOMS: atom_id res chain seq x y z
N ILE A 1 -10.20 20.49 -13.37
CA ILE A 1 -10.87 19.56 -12.43
C ILE A 1 -10.36 19.87 -11.03
N PRO A 2 -11.25 20.19 -10.07
CA PRO A 2 -10.88 20.44 -8.67
C PRO A 2 -10.14 19.25 -8.04
N VAL A 3 -9.33 19.47 -7.00
CA VAL A 3 -8.46 18.43 -6.42
C VAL A 3 -9.27 17.29 -5.80
N GLU A 4 -10.35 17.62 -5.11
CA GLU A 4 -11.32 16.70 -4.53
C GLU A 4 -11.97 15.80 -5.59
N VAL A 5 -12.24 16.33 -6.78
CA VAL A 5 -12.78 15.55 -7.90
C VAL A 5 -11.70 14.66 -8.52
N GLN A 6 -10.46 15.15 -8.65
CA GLN A 6 -9.33 14.32 -9.10
C GLN A 6 -9.11 13.13 -8.15
N LEU A 7 -9.18 13.40 -6.84
CA LEU A 7 -9.05 12.37 -5.80
C LEU A 7 -10.23 11.38 -5.84
N ALA A 8 -11.46 11.83 -5.99
CA ALA A 8 -12.63 10.95 -6.11
C ALA A 8 -12.53 10.01 -7.32
N ILE A 9 -12.10 10.53 -8.47
CA ILE A 9 -11.85 9.72 -9.69
C ILE A 9 -10.74 8.70 -9.43
N PHE A 10 -9.64 9.10 -8.78
CA PHE A 10 -8.55 8.22 -8.43
C PHE A 10 -8.98 7.10 -7.48
N LEU A 11 -9.70 7.42 -6.40
CA LEU A 11 -10.18 6.43 -5.42
C LEU A 11 -11.21 5.48 -6.04
N THR A 12 -12.10 5.99 -6.89
CA THR A 12 -13.05 5.14 -7.63
C THR A 12 -12.31 4.17 -8.53
N ARG A 13 -11.25 4.62 -9.21
CA ARG A 13 -10.40 3.76 -10.02
C ARG A 13 -9.69 2.68 -9.20
N LEU A 14 -9.20 3.01 -8.00
CA LEU A 14 -8.53 2.05 -7.11
C LEU A 14 -9.49 1.05 -6.47
N GLY A 15 -10.72 1.44 -6.18
CA GLY A 15 -11.70 0.62 -5.48
C GLY A 15 -12.39 -0.45 -6.34
N HIS A 16 -12.23 -0.40 -7.66
CA HIS A 16 -12.89 -1.32 -8.59
C HIS A 16 -11.91 -2.35 -9.17
N TYR A 17 -12.36 -3.60 -9.27
CA TYR A 17 -11.62 -4.71 -9.89
C TYR A 17 -12.46 -5.38 -10.98
N GLY A 18 -11.81 -5.94 -12.01
CA GLY A 18 -12.47 -6.61 -13.13
C GLY A 18 -13.06 -5.66 -14.18
N ASN A 19 -14.06 -6.13 -14.93
CA ASN A 19 -14.56 -5.42 -16.12
C ASN A 19 -15.17 -4.03 -15.85
N ARG A 20 -15.58 -3.74 -14.61
CA ARG A 20 -16.09 -2.40 -14.19
C ARG A 20 -14.98 -1.42 -13.78
N ALA A 21 -13.71 -1.80 -13.92
CA ALA A 21 -12.55 -0.94 -13.63
C ALA A 21 -11.98 -0.30 -14.90
N SER A 22 -12.69 -0.38 -16.04
CA SER A 22 -12.19 0.21 -17.28
C SER A 22 -12.15 1.74 -17.17
N VAL A 23 -11.15 2.34 -17.80
CA VAL A 23 -10.99 3.81 -17.81
C VAL A 23 -12.18 4.49 -18.50
N ALA A 24 -12.80 3.80 -19.47
CA ALA A 24 -14.01 4.26 -20.16
C ALA A 24 -15.22 4.30 -19.21
N ASP A 25 -15.47 3.26 -18.42
CA ASP A 25 -16.59 3.25 -17.47
C ASP A 25 -16.45 4.36 -16.42
N ILE A 26 -15.21 4.61 -15.96
CA ILE A 26 -14.92 5.66 -14.98
C ILE A 26 -15.07 7.05 -15.63
N ALA A 27 -14.73 7.19 -16.90
CA ALA A 27 -14.94 8.42 -17.66
C ALA A 27 -16.43 8.74 -17.80
N ASP A 28 -17.24 7.75 -18.14
CA ASP A 28 -18.70 7.86 -18.23
C ASP A 28 -19.31 8.21 -16.86
N TRP A 29 -18.86 7.56 -15.79
CA TRP A 29 -19.31 7.83 -14.42
C TRP A 29 -18.97 9.26 -13.95
N SER A 30 -17.75 9.73 -14.24
CA SER A 30 -17.26 11.02 -13.76
C SER A 30 -17.59 12.20 -14.67
N GLY A 31 -18.10 11.95 -15.88
CA GLY A 31 -18.38 12.98 -16.89
C GLY A 31 -17.12 13.65 -17.45
N VAL A 32 -15.95 13.00 -17.35
CA VAL A 32 -14.67 13.50 -17.89
C VAL A 32 -14.21 12.62 -19.04
N SER A 33 -13.29 13.11 -19.87
CA SER A 33 -12.71 12.28 -20.93
C SER A 33 -11.83 11.16 -20.35
N VAL A 34 -11.64 10.08 -21.11
CA VAL A 34 -10.71 8.98 -20.77
C VAL A 34 -9.31 9.51 -20.41
N GLY A 35 -8.78 10.46 -21.19
CA GLY A 35 -7.51 11.12 -20.89
C GLY A 35 -7.54 11.96 -19.61
N GLY A 36 -8.70 12.52 -19.25
CA GLY A 36 -8.94 13.19 -17.98
C GLY A 36 -8.81 12.24 -16.79
N VAL A 37 -9.40 11.04 -16.87
CA VAL A 37 -9.28 10.00 -15.83
C VAL A 37 -7.82 9.59 -15.63
N GLU A 38 -7.09 9.35 -16.73
CA GLU A 38 -5.68 9.01 -16.66
C GLU A 38 -4.83 10.11 -16.05
N LEU A 39 -5.08 11.37 -16.44
CA LEU A 39 -4.36 12.52 -15.90
C LEU A 39 -4.62 12.71 -14.40
N CYS A 40 -5.88 12.59 -13.95
CA CYS A 40 -6.23 12.64 -12.54
C CYS A 40 -5.50 11.54 -11.76
N THR A 41 -5.50 10.31 -12.29
CA THR A 41 -4.80 9.18 -11.66
C THR A 41 -3.31 9.46 -11.53
N LYS A 42 -2.65 9.92 -12.61
CA LYS A 42 -1.21 10.24 -12.60
C LYS A 42 -0.88 11.32 -11.57
N ARG A 43 -1.68 12.38 -11.50
CA ARG A 43 -1.49 13.48 -10.54
C ARG A 43 -1.63 13.01 -9.09
N CYS A 44 -2.66 12.24 -8.77
CA CYS A 44 -2.85 11.69 -7.43
C CYS A 44 -1.72 10.74 -7.04
N MET A 45 -1.28 9.86 -7.96
CA MET A 45 -0.14 8.97 -7.73
C MET A 45 1.16 9.76 -7.44
N ILE A 46 1.48 10.77 -8.25
CA ILE A 46 2.67 11.61 -8.03
C ILE A 46 2.60 12.31 -6.67
N ALA A 47 1.44 12.87 -6.32
CA ALA A 47 1.25 13.53 -5.02
C ALA A 47 1.43 12.57 -3.85
N ILE A 48 0.84 11.38 -3.91
CA ILE A 48 0.99 10.35 -2.86
C ILE A 48 2.44 9.90 -2.74
N ILE A 49 3.12 9.64 -3.86
CA ILE A 49 4.54 9.23 -3.87
C ILE A 49 5.42 10.36 -3.34
N SER A 50 5.11 11.62 -3.65
CA SER A 50 5.90 12.77 -3.14
C SER A 50 5.84 12.91 -1.62
N LEU A 51 4.81 12.37 -0.96
CA LEU A 51 4.69 12.34 0.49
C LEU A 51 5.40 11.15 1.13
N HIS A 52 5.94 10.21 0.35
CA HIS A 52 6.55 8.99 0.85
C HIS A 52 7.61 9.29 1.90
N ASP A 53 8.62 10.09 1.59
CA ASP A 53 9.75 10.30 2.50
C ASP A 53 9.40 11.16 3.73
N ASP A 54 8.29 11.91 3.66
CA ASP A 54 7.78 12.72 4.76
C ASP A 54 7.00 11.88 5.78
N VAL A 55 6.23 10.91 5.30
CA VAL A 55 5.32 10.07 6.10
C VAL A 55 5.95 8.73 6.46
N ILE A 56 6.74 8.15 5.56
CA ILE A 56 7.42 6.86 5.70
C ILE A 56 8.87 7.12 6.07
N LYS A 57 9.15 7.13 7.38
CA LYS A 57 10.50 7.31 7.91
C LYS A 57 10.95 6.07 8.65
N ALA A 58 12.22 5.73 8.48
CA ALA A 58 12.84 4.72 9.33
C ALA A 58 12.95 5.28 10.75
N PRO A 59 12.59 4.50 11.79
CA PRO A 59 12.65 4.99 13.15
C PRO A 59 14.09 5.25 13.57
N THR A 60 14.28 6.35 14.29
CA THR A 60 15.57 6.76 14.85
C THR A 60 16.04 5.77 15.92
N PRO A 61 17.35 5.69 16.23
CA PRO A 61 17.84 4.85 17.31
C PRO A 61 17.18 5.14 18.66
N ALA A 62 16.89 6.42 18.95
CA ALA A 62 16.23 6.84 20.18
C ALA A 62 14.78 6.35 20.26
N GLU A 63 14.02 6.48 19.18
CA GLU A 63 12.66 5.94 19.10
C GLU A 63 12.69 4.42 19.26
N LYS A 64 13.58 3.72 18.54
CA LYS A 64 13.72 2.25 18.67
C LYS A 64 13.95 1.83 20.11
N GLU A 65 14.82 2.52 20.81
CA GLU A 65 15.15 2.25 22.20
C GLU A 65 13.97 2.53 23.14
N ALA A 66 13.21 3.60 22.89
CA ALA A 66 11.97 3.89 23.62
C ALA A 66 10.92 2.77 23.45
N ALA A 67 10.73 2.29 22.21
CA ALA A 67 9.81 1.19 21.92
C ALA A 67 10.25 -0.13 22.59
N LYS A 68 11.55 -0.45 22.56
CA LYS A 68 12.12 -1.60 23.28
C LYS A 68 11.86 -1.53 24.78
N CYS A 69 12.11 -0.37 25.38
CA CYS A 69 11.84 -0.13 26.79
C CYS A 69 10.35 -0.26 27.11
N TRP A 70 9.47 0.20 26.23
CA TRP A 70 8.02 0.04 26.39
C TRP A 70 7.61 -1.44 26.35
N VAL A 71 8.07 -2.21 25.36
CA VAL A 71 7.73 -3.66 25.26
C VAL A 71 8.23 -4.43 26.47
N GLU A 72 9.46 -4.17 26.93
CA GLU A 72 10.01 -4.81 28.13
C GLU A 72 9.17 -4.52 29.38
N ARG A 73 8.67 -3.29 29.53
CA ARG A 73 7.80 -2.90 30.65
C ARG A 73 6.41 -3.51 30.56
N GLN A 74 5.84 -3.65 29.37
CA GLN A 74 4.48 -4.16 29.17
C GLN A 74 4.39 -5.68 29.13
N VAL A 75 5.44 -6.36 28.66
CA VAL A 75 5.46 -7.81 28.44
C VAL A 75 6.45 -8.48 29.39
N CYS A 76 7.73 -8.53 29.02
CA CYS A 76 8.85 -8.93 29.88
C CYS A 76 10.20 -8.63 29.19
N PRO A 77 11.33 -8.68 29.93
CA PRO A 77 12.66 -8.43 29.37
C PRO A 77 13.04 -9.29 28.16
N ALA A 78 12.58 -10.55 28.11
CA ALA A 78 12.85 -11.43 26.97
C ALA A 78 12.22 -10.93 25.65
N TRP A 79 11.13 -10.16 25.74
CA TRP A 79 10.44 -9.60 24.59
C TRP A 79 10.93 -8.21 24.18
N ARG A 80 11.96 -7.66 24.83
CA ARG A 80 12.51 -6.33 24.51
C ARG A 80 12.79 -6.12 23.02
N ASN A 81 13.27 -7.14 22.31
CA ASN A 81 13.56 -7.06 20.87
C ASN A 81 12.33 -7.28 19.97
N GLY A 82 11.16 -7.58 20.52
CA GLY A 82 9.87 -7.71 19.83
C GLY A 82 9.13 -6.38 19.64
N TYR A 83 9.86 -5.28 19.46
CA TYR A 83 9.33 -3.91 19.36
C TYR A 83 8.78 -3.56 17.96
N LEU A 84 8.88 -4.47 17.00
CA LEU A 84 8.35 -4.32 15.64
C LEU A 84 7.17 -5.27 15.45
N SER A 85 6.08 -4.75 14.90
CA SER A 85 4.98 -5.57 14.39
C SER A 85 5.05 -5.56 12.87
N ILE A 86 4.90 -6.73 12.25
CA ILE A 86 4.82 -6.87 10.81
C ILE A 86 3.43 -7.40 10.51
N ASP A 87 2.65 -6.61 9.77
CA ASP A 87 1.39 -7.07 9.22
C ASP A 87 1.51 -7.15 7.69
N GLY A 88 0.72 -8.02 7.08
CA GLY A 88 0.77 -8.25 5.65
C GLY A 88 -0.61 -8.49 5.07
N THR A 89 -0.89 -7.82 3.97
CA THR A 89 -2.08 -8.09 3.15
C THR A 89 -1.68 -8.69 1.82
N THR A 90 -2.38 -9.75 1.42
CA THR A 90 -2.26 -10.35 0.09
C THR A 90 -3.23 -9.69 -0.87
N PHE A 91 -2.74 -9.14 -1.98
CA PHE A 91 -3.54 -8.64 -3.08
C PHE A 91 -3.68 -9.70 -4.17
N ASN A 92 -4.91 -10.12 -4.45
CA ASN A 92 -5.17 -11.12 -5.48
C ASN A 92 -4.98 -10.53 -6.89
N LEU A 93 -4.26 -11.26 -7.72
CA LEU A 93 -4.10 -10.99 -9.14
C LEU A 93 -5.19 -11.72 -9.92
N PHE A 94 -5.77 -11.03 -10.90
CA PHE A 94 -6.79 -11.60 -11.77
C PHE A 94 -6.24 -12.71 -12.67
N GLN A 95 -4.96 -12.62 -13.03
CA GLN A 95 -4.30 -13.55 -13.94
C GLN A 95 -2.87 -13.84 -13.47
N LYS A 96 -2.36 -15.00 -13.90
CA LYS A 96 -0.97 -15.39 -13.69
C LYS A 96 -0.02 -14.36 -14.29
N PRO A 97 0.96 -13.84 -13.53
CA PRO A 97 2.02 -13.00 -14.07
C PRO A 97 2.82 -13.72 -15.16
N SER A 98 3.17 -13.01 -16.23
CA SER A 98 4.00 -13.56 -17.31
C SER A 98 5.43 -13.84 -16.86
N HIS A 99 5.94 -13.06 -15.90
CA HIS A 99 7.25 -13.24 -15.30
C HIS A 99 7.13 -13.92 -13.94
N TYR A 100 7.84 -15.03 -13.74
CA TYR A 100 7.82 -15.82 -12.49
C TYR A 100 6.43 -16.19 -11.97
N GLY A 101 5.43 -16.41 -12.84
CA GLY A 101 4.03 -16.58 -12.43
C GLY A 101 3.78 -17.64 -11.35
N GLU A 102 4.57 -18.73 -11.31
CA GLU A 102 4.48 -19.75 -10.26
C GLU A 102 4.84 -19.22 -8.87
N THR A 103 5.75 -18.26 -8.77
CA THR A 103 6.18 -17.64 -7.50
C THR A 103 5.05 -16.84 -6.83
N PHE A 104 4.06 -16.43 -7.62
CA PHE A 104 2.89 -15.71 -7.12
C PHE A 104 1.73 -16.63 -6.74
N TYR A 105 1.86 -17.95 -6.97
CA TYR A 105 0.80 -18.90 -6.65
C TYR A 105 0.84 -19.25 -5.15
N ASP A 106 -0.18 -18.80 -4.42
CA ASP A 106 -0.25 -18.92 -2.98
C ASP A 106 -0.87 -20.24 -2.50
N ARG A 107 -0.76 -20.49 -1.19
CA ARG A 107 -1.35 -21.67 -0.52
C ARG A 107 -2.88 -21.75 -0.68
N LYS A 108 -3.55 -20.62 -0.97
CA LYS A 108 -5.00 -20.56 -1.20
C LYS A 108 -5.36 -20.77 -2.68
N SER A 109 -4.41 -21.21 -3.51
CA SER A 109 -4.60 -21.44 -4.94
C SER A 109 -5.00 -20.17 -5.72
N ASN A 110 -4.55 -19.00 -5.26
CA ASN A 110 -4.67 -17.74 -6.00
C ASN A 110 -3.30 -17.27 -6.45
N TYR A 111 -3.27 -16.44 -7.50
CA TYR A 111 -2.11 -15.61 -7.76
C TYR A 111 -2.21 -14.37 -6.89
N SER A 112 -1.22 -14.08 -6.04
CA SER A 112 -1.27 -12.91 -5.14
C SER A 112 0.09 -12.26 -4.90
N ILE A 113 0.07 -10.96 -4.59
CA ILE A 113 1.25 -10.19 -4.19
C ILE A 113 1.11 -9.84 -2.70
N ASN A 114 2.19 -10.02 -1.94
CA ASN A 114 2.23 -9.62 -0.54
C ASN A 114 2.63 -8.15 -0.43
N ALA A 115 1.81 -7.36 0.23
CA ALA A 115 2.21 -6.07 0.76
C ALA A 115 2.37 -6.19 2.26
N GLN A 116 3.60 -6.02 2.75
CA GLN A 116 3.89 -6.03 4.18
C GLN A 116 4.12 -4.62 4.67
N VAL A 117 3.56 -4.32 5.83
CA VAL A 117 3.76 -3.07 6.56
C VAL A 117 4.46 -3.43 7.86
N ILE A 118 5.65 -2.89 8.03
CA ILE A 118 6.35 -2.91 9.32
C ILE A 118 5.85 -1.71 10.10
N LEU A 119 5.13 -1.95 11.18
CA LEU A 119 4.61 -0.95 12.10
C LEU A 119 5.61 -0.73 13.24
N PHE A 120 5.95 0.54 13.41
CA PHE A 120 6.73 1.04 14.52
C PHE A 120 5.99 2.25 15.12
N ASP A 121 5.80 2.23 16.45
CA ASP A 121 4.94 3.10 17.28
C ASP A 121 4.14 4.18 16.53
N ARG A 122 2.82 3.96 16.43
CA ARG A 122 1.74 4.75 15.81
C ARG A 122 1.93 5.35 14.41
N ASN A 123 3.12 5.49 13.81
CA ASN A 123 3.28 6.33 12.62
C ASN A 123 4.35 5.92 11.59
N CYS A 124 5.13 4.85 11.78
CA CYS A 124 6.11 4.44 10.77
C CYS A 124 5.60 3.23 9.98
N PHE A 125 5.43 3.41 8.66
CA PHE A 125 5.04 2.38 7.71
C PHE A 125 6.24 2.08 6.81
N SER A 126 6.78 0.87 6.83
CA SER A 126 7.74 0.45 5.79
C SER A 126 7.11 -0.62 4.93
N PHE A 127 7.02 -0.38 3.62
CA PHE A 127 6.70 -1.41 2.64
C PHE A 127 7.94 -2.27 2.40
N SER A 128 7.93 -3.52 2.87
CA SER A 128 8.95 -4.49 2.48
C SER A 128 8.32 -5.52 1.56
N ASN A 129 8.96 -5.71 0.39
CA ASN A 129 8.69 -6.70 -0.67
C ASN A 129 7.77 -6.26 -1.81
N PHE A 130 8.33 -5.46 -2.72
CA PHE A 130 8.20 -5.77 -4.15
C PHE A 130 9.37 -6.69 -4.50
N TYR A 131 9.18 -8.01 -4.45
CA TYR A 131 10.07 -8.89 -5.22
C TYR A 131 9.67 -8.72 -6.69
N LEU A 132 10.36 -7.82 -7.39
CA LEU A 132 10.44 -7.80 -8.85
C LEU A 132 11.54 -8.77 -9.29
#